data_AF-A0A1Q3GNQ1-F1
#
_entry.id   AF-A0A1Q3GNQ1-F1
#
_cell.length_a   1.000
_cell.length_b   1.000
_cell.length_c   1.000
_cell.angle_alpha   90.00
_cell.angle_beta   90.00
_cell.angle_gamma   90.00
#
_symmetry.space_group_name_H-M   'P 1'
#
loop_
_entity.id
_entity.type
_entity.pdbx_description
1 polymer ?
#
loop_
_entity_poly.entity_id
_entity_poly.type
_entity_poly.pdbx_seq_one_letter_code
_entity_poly.pdbx_strand_id
1 'polypeptide(L)'
;MFFRKKKKGVKAQDEVWISKVEKYQGLYNHLKHTLQEDESLLLINQFENTEQEVKQILAKLEVGHQDLQATTIDLDAVNIFLATPEQMLMIAKSGPLTPQLRSRGGFRIIIVEHHPSYEQEQILLEHLQELFPTLTAKVLTSLDEPFMQTFGSERITKIMGQLGLKENESLEHTMISKSIARAQQKIDKSVSQNISAGSQQEWMDRSGL
;
A
#
# COMPACT_ATOMS: atom_id res chain seq x y z
N MET A 1 3.19 29.83 -24.75
CA MET A 1 3.39 29.23 -23.41
C MET A 1 2.58 27.94 -23.37
N PHE A 2 3.21 26.78 -23.61
CA PHE A 2 2.49 25.50 -23.60
C PHE A 2 2.28 25.05 -22.15
N PHE A 3 1.05 25.14 -21.65
CA PHE A 3 0.66 24.51 -20.40
C PHE A 3 0.68 22.99 -20.59
N ARG A 4 1.79 22.34 -20.21
CA ARG A 4 1.83 20.88 -20.08
C ARG A 4 0.84 20.51 -18.98
N LYS A 5 -0.32 19.94 -19.33
CA LYS A 5 -1.28 19.42 -18.36
C LYS A 5 -0.51 18.49 -17.41
N LYS A 6 -0.52 18.77 -16.11
CA LYS A 6 0.03 17.84 -15.10
C LYS A 6 -0.64 16.47 -15.32
N LYS A 7 0.17 15.44 -15.53
CA LYS A 7 -0.31 14.05 -15.66
C LYS A 7 -1.12 13.74 -14.39
N LYS A 8 -2.35 13.23 -14.55
CA LYS A 8 -3.12 12.78 -13.38
C LYS A 8 -2.41 11.55 -12.81
N GLY A 9 -2.15 11.55 -11.51
CA GLY A 9 -1.55 10.39 -10.82
C GLY A 9 -2.44 9.15 -10.92
N VAL A 10 -1.82 7.99 -10.73
CA VAL A 10 -2.50 6.71 -10.63
C VAL A 10 -3.31 6.68 -9.35
N LYS A 11 -4.55 6.18 -9.45
CA LYS A 11 -5.45 6.09 -8.30
C LYS A 11 -5.27 4.74 -7.62
N ALA A 12 -5.22 4.78 -6.30
CA ALA A 12 -5.47 3.63 -5.44
C ALA A 12 -6.79 3.82 -4.70
N GLN A 13 -7.33 2.74 -4.12
CA GLN A 13 -8.50 2.77 -3.25
C GLN A 13 -8.05 2.60 -1.81
N ASP A 14 -8.35 3.57 -0.95
CA ASP A 14 -7.94 3.49 0.45
C ASP A 14 -9.01 2.82 1.28
N GLU A 15 -8.58 1.88 2.12
CA GLU A 15 -9.36 1.22 3.16
C GLU A 15 -8.81 1.67 4.50
N VAL A 16 -9.53 2.61 5.12
CA VAL A 16 -9.06 3.32 6.33
C VAL A 16 -9.71 2.74 7.57
N TRP A 17 -8.87 2.43 8.56
CA TRP A 17 -9.25 1.81 9.82
C TRP A 17 -9.05 2.75 11.01
N ILE A 18 -9.75 2.49 12.12
CA ILE A 18 -9.66 3.34 13.32
C ILE A 18 -8.33 3.18 14.05
N SER A 19 -7.80 1.96 14.15
CA SER A 19 -6.47 1.70 14.70
C SER A 19 -5.72 0.64 13.89
N LYS A 20 -4.42 0.52 14.16
CA LYS A 20 -3.52 -0.44 13.53
C LYS A 20 -3.96 -1.87 13.82
N VAL A 21 -4.61 -2.10 14.96
CA VAL A 21 -5.16 -3.41 15.33
C VAL A 21 -6.28 -3.81 14.37
N GLU A 22 -7.28 -2.95 14.14
CA GLU A 22 -8.36 -3.26 13.20
C GLU A 22 -7.86 -3.31 11.76
N LYS A 23 -6.87 -2.49 11.39
CA LYS A 23 -6.20 -2.59 10.07
C LYS A 23 -5.69 -4.01 9.80
N TYR A 24 -5.01 -4.62 10.77
CA TYR A 24 -4.50 -5.98 10.61
C TYR A 24 -5.57 -7.06 10.71
N GLN A 25 -6.67 -6.81 11.43
CA GLN A 25 -7.86 -7.67 11.32
C GLN A 25 -8.48 -7.58 9.92
N GLY A 26 -8.49 -6.41 9.31
CA GLY A 26 -8.83 -6.20 7.90
C GLY A 26 -7.94 -7.01 6.97
N LEU A 27 -6.61 -6.92 7.14
CA LEU A 27 -5.65 -7.73 6.39
C LEU A 27 -5.91 -9.24 6.57
N TYR A 28 -6.21 -9.70 7.78
CA TYR A 28 -6.59 -11.09 8.04
C TYR A 28 -7.82 -11.51 7.21
N ASN A 29 -8.85 -10.66 7.14
CA ASN A 29 -10.04 -10.94 6.33
C ASN A 29 -9.72 -11.03 4.85
N HIS A 30 -8.82 -10.16 4.35
CA HIS A 30 -8.34 -10.24 2.97
C HIS A 30 -7.60 -11.55 2.70
N LEU A 31 -6.68 -11.94 3.59
CA LEU A 31 -5.95 -13.21 3.49
C LEU A 31 -6.89 -14.41 3.48
N LYS A 32 -7.86 -14.43 4.41
CA LYS A 32 -8.84 -15.52 4.50
C LYS A 32 -9.66 -15.63 3.21
N HIS A 33 -10.17 -14.51 2.69
CA HIS A 33 -10.92 -14.50 1.43
C HIS A 33 -10.06 -15.04 0.27
N THR A 34 -8.81 -14.58 0.16
CA THR A 34 -7.89 -15.05 -0.90
C THR A 34 -7.70 -16.56 -0.86
N LEU A 35 -7.51 -17.15 0.32
CA LEU A 35 -7.36 -18.60 0.46
C LEU A 35 -8.66 -19.37 0.20
N GLN A 36 -9.82 -18.77 0.47
CA GLN A 36 -11.13 -19.41 0.24
C GLN A 36 -11.53 -19.40 -1.24
N GLU A 37 -11.23 -18.32 -1.96
CA GLU A 37 -11.60 -18.13 -3.36
C GLU A 37 -10.50 -18.60 -4.35
N ASP A 38 -9.40 -19.16 -3.82
CA ASP A 38 -8.22 -19.58 -4.59
C ASP A 38 -7.65 -18.45 -5.49
N GLU A 39 -7.76 -17.21 -5.02
CA GLU A 39 -7.20 -16.03 -5.67
C GLU A 39 -5.73 -15.85 -5.29
N SER A 40 -4.98 -15.04 -6.04
CA SER A 40 -3.64 -14.61 -5.64
C SER A 40 -3.67 -13.22 -5.01
N LEU A 41 -2.89 -13.01 -3.95
CA LEU A 41 -2.76 -11.72 -3.28
C LEU A 41 -1.31 -11.28 -3.24
N LEU A 42 -1.05 -10.11 -3.82
CA LEU A 42 0.22 -9.40 -3.71
C LEU A 42 0.12 -8.37 -2.58
N LEU A 43 0.87 -8.59 -1.51
CA LEU A 43 1.06 -7.66 -0.41
C LEU A 43 2.34 -6.87 -0.62
N ILE A 44 2.23 -5.55 -0.63
CA ILE A 44 3.35 -4.64 -0.79
C ILE A 44 3.56 -3.88 0.52
N ASN A 45 4.75 -4.02 1.10
CA ASN A 45 5.16 -3.34 2.33
C ASN A 45 6.12 -2.22 1.95
N GLN A 46 5.80 -0.98 2.30
CA GLN A 46 6.63 0.19 1.95
C GLN A 46 7.86 0.27 2.85
N PHE A 47 7.75 -0.26 4.08
CA PHE A 47 8.81 -0.24 5.08
C PHE A 47 9.11 -1.62 5.65
N GLU A 48 10.38 -1.82 6.05
CA GLU A 48 10.87 -3.07 6.64
C GLU A 48 10.10 -3.45 7.90
N ASN A 49 9.78 -2.50 8.80
CA ASN A 49 9.02 -2.82 10.01
C ASN A 49 7.66 -3.44 9.68
N THR A 50 6.98 -2.93 8.67
CA THR A 50 5.66 -3.41 8.27
C THR A 50 5.77 -4.77 7.61
N GLU A 51 6.81 -5.01 6.82
CA GLU A 51 7.12 -6.35 6.31
C GLU A 51 7.30 -7.37 7.43
N GLN A 52 8.06 -7.03 8.48
CA GLN A 52 8.25 -7.91 9.63
C GLN A 52 6.93 -8.20 10.37
N GLU A 53 6.10 -7.16 10.58
CA GLU A 53 4.78 -7.31 11.19
C GLU A 53 3.86 -8.22 10.36
N VAL A 54 3.82 -8.03 9.03
CA VAL A 54 3.06 -8.90 8.12
C VAL A 54 3.57 -10.33 8.17
N LYS A 55 4.89 -10.56 8.13
CA LYS A 55 5.49 -11.89 8.22
C LYS A 55 5.15 -12.59 9.53
N GLN A 56 5.14 -11.87 10.65
CA GLN A 56 4.71 -12.41 11.94
C GLN A 56 3.23 -12.82 11.95
N ILE A 57 2.37 -12.01 11.33
CA ILE A 57 0.94 -12.34 11.18
C ILE A 57 0.77 -13.60 10.34
N LEU A 58 1.42 -13.68 9.17
CA LEU A 58 1.35 -14.85 8.29
C LEU A 58 1.85 -16.12 8.98
N ALA A 59 2.97 -16.02 9.72
CA ALA A 59 3.50 -17.14 10.49
C ALA A 59 2.53 -17.61 11.58
N LYS A 60 1.92 -16.68 12.33
CA LYS A 60 0.93 -17.01 13.38
C LYS A 60 -0.33 -17.67 12.80
N LEU A 61 -0.69 -17.31 11.58
CA LEU A 61 -1.85 -17.85 10.87
C LEU A 61 -1.53 -19.13 10.07
N GLU A 62 -0.28 -19.57 10.08
CA GLU A 62 0.22 -20.71 9.29
C GLU A 62 -0.07 -20.55 7.79
N VAL A 63 -0.01 -19.32 7.28
CA VAL A 63 -0.23 -18.99 5.87
C VAL A 63 1.08 -19.03 5.10
N GLY A 64 1.18 -19.98 4.17
CA GLY A 64 2.29 -20.06 3.22
C GLY A 64 2.36 -18.81 2.34
N HIS A 65 3.55 -18.26 2.19
CA HIS A 65 3.82 -17.09 1.36
C HIS A 65 5.18 -17.19 0.68
N GLN A 66 5.36 -16.40 -0.38
CA GLN A 66 6.64 -16.25 -1.08
C GLN A 66 7.02 -14.78 -1.17
N ASP A 67 8.30 -14.47 -0.92
CA ASP A 67 8.86 -13.17 -1.22
C ASP A 67 9.14 -13.07 -2.73
N LEU A 68 8.67 -12.00 -3.38
CA LEU A 68 8.94 -11.73 -4.78
C LEU A 68 10.38 -11.30 -4.97
N GLN A 69 11.19 -12.23 -5.44
CA GLN A 69 12.56 -11.96 -5.86
C GLN A 69 12.59 -11.69 -7.37
N ALA A 70 13.56 -10.90 -7.83
CA ALA A 70 13.61 -10.51 -9.24
C ALA A 70 13.79 -11.69 -10.22
N THR A 71 14.22 -12.87 -9.77
CA THR A 71 14.66 -13.97 -10.65
C THR A 71 13.76 -15.20 -10.67
N THR A 72 13.05 -15.50 -9.58
CA THR A 72 12.31 -16.76 -9.44
C THR A 72 11.04 -16.57 -8.62
N ILE A 73 9.96 -17.18 -9.09
CA ILE A 73 8.68 -17.28 -8.39
C ILE A 73 8.05 -18.62 -8.76
N ASP A 74 7.51 -19.32 -7.78
CA ASP A 74 6.63 -20.46 -8.05
C ASP A 74 5.20 -20.00 -7.82
N LEU A 75 4.51 -19.70 -8.92
CA LEU A 75 3.13 -19.22 -8.89
C LEU A 75 2.18 -20.29 -8.33
N ASP A 76 2.50 -21.57 -8.45
CA ASP A 76 1.58 -22.65 -8.09
C ASP A 76 1.80 -23.16 -6.66
N ALA A 77 2.92 -22.82 -6.03
CA ALA A 77 3.23 -23.27 -4.67
C ALA A 77 2.45 -22.53 -3.57
N VAL A 78 2.13 -21.23 -3.75
CA VAL A 78 1.35 -20.43 -2.78
C VAL A 78 0.50 -19.37 -3.48
N ASN A 79 -0.48 -18.84 -2.74
CA ASN A 79 -1.36 -17.76 -3.22
C ASN A 79 -0.99 -16.38 -2.67
N ILE A 80 -0.13 -16.30 -1.64
CA ILE A 80 0.26 -15.04 -1.00
C ILE A 80 1.70 -14.68 -1.39
N PHE A 81 1.87 -13.48 -1.94
CA PHE A 81 3.16 -12.96 -2.38
C PHE A 81 3.48 -11.67 -1.65
N LEU A 82 4.70 -11.55 -1.14
CA LEU A 82 5.20 -10.35 -0.48
C LEU A 82 6.17 -9.62 -1.40
N ALA A 83 6.10 -8.29 -1.43
CA ALA A 83 7.05 -7.47 -2.16
C ALA A 83 7.33 -6.13 -1.47
N THR A 84 8.48 -5.58 -1.78
CA THR A 84 8.86 -4.18 -1.52
C THR A 84 8.66 -3.33 -2.78
N PRO A 85 8.54 -2.00 -2.65
CA PRO A 85 8.53 -1.11 -3.79
C PRO A 85 9.74 -1.29 -4.72
N GLU A 86 10.92 -1.52 -4.15
CA GLU A 86 12.17 -1.75 -4.88
C GLU A 86 12.09 -3.03 -5.73
N GLN A 87 11.61 -4.14 -5.15
CA GLN A 87 11.41 -5.38 -5.89
C GLN A 87 10.41 -5.20 -7.04
N MET A 88 9.28 -4.53 -6.79
CA MET A 88 8.30 -4.26 -7.83
C MET A 88 8.87 -3.39 -8.96
N LEU A 89 9.68 -2.39 -8.61
CA LEU A 89 10.36 -1.54 -9.57
C LEU A 89 11.38 -2.32 -10.42
N MET A 90 12.16 -3.21 -9.80
CA MET A 90 13.10 -4.08 -10.51
C MET A 90 12.37 -5.02 -11.47
N ILE A 91 11.28 -5.63 -11.01
CA ILE A 91 10.44 -6.52 -11.83
C ILE A 91 9.87 -5.74 -13.02
N ALA A 92 9.21 -4.60 -12.77
CA ALA A 92 8.57 -3.80 -13.81
C ALA A 92 9.52 -3.35 -14.92
N LYS A 93 10.76 -2.97 -14.59
CA LYS A 93 11.72 -2.44 -15.58
C LYS A 93 12.16 -3.47 -16.62
N SER A 94 12.49 -4.70 -16.22
CA SER A 94 12.99 -5.76 -17.11
C SER A 94 13.11 -7.13 -16.41
N GLY A 95 12.39 -7.35 -15.31
CA GLY A 95 12.53 -8.59 -14.55
C GLY A 95 12.03 -9.81 -15.33
N PRO A 96 12.70 -10.97 -15.22
CA PRO A 96 12.24 -12.23 -15.84
C PRO A 96 10.83 -12.65 -15.38
N LEU A 97 10.36 -12.14 -14.23
CA LEU A 97 9.02 -12.39 -13.73
C LEU A 97 7.90 -11.64 -14.46
N THR A 98 8.21 -10.58 -15.21
CA THR A 98 7.18 -9.71 -15.81
C THR A 98 6.22 -10.45 -16.73
N PRO A 99 6.66 -11.31 -17.68
CA PRO A 99 5.72 -12.08 -18.49
C PRO A 99 4.84 -13.03 -17.67
N GLN A 100 5.41 -13.65 -16.64
CA GLN A 100 4.70 -14.62 -15.78
C GLN A 100 3.61 -13.92 -14.97
N LEU A 101 3.93 -12.82 -14.29
CA LEU A 101 2.97 -12.01 -13.52
C LEU A 101 1.87 -11.42 -14.40
N ARG A 102 2.20 -10.97 -15.62
CA ARG A 102 1.21 -10.45 -16.59
C ARG A 102 0.30 -11.55 -17.14
N SER A 103 0.80 -12.78 -17.26
CA SER A 103 0.04 -13.91 -17.79
C SER A 103 -0.93 -14.52 -16.78
N ARG A 104 -0.63 -14.40 -15.49
CA ARG A 104 -1.52 -14.86 -14.43
C ARG A 104 -2.63 -13.83 -14.22
N GLY A 105 -3.88 -14.24 -14.47
CA GLY A 105 -5.04 -13.47 -14.06
C GLY A 105 -5.27 -13.57 -12.56
N GLY A 106 -6.05 -12.65 -11.99
CA GLY A 106 -6.60 -12.85 -10.64
C GLY A 106 -5.69 -12.45 -9.47
N PHE A 107 -4.79 -11.48 -9.65
CA PHE A 107 -4.17 -10.83 -8.50
C PHE A 107 -5.10 -9.80 -7.89
N ARG A 108 -5.17 -9.80 -6.56
CA ARG A 108 -5.51 -8.62 -5.78
C ARG A 108 -4.21 -7.99 -5.30
N ILE A 109 -4.17 -6.65 -5.26
CA ILE A 109 -2.99 -5.91 -4.83
C ILE A 109 -3.37 -5.11 -3.61
N ILE A 110 -2.66 -5.33 -2.50
CA ILE A 110 -2.79 -4.57 -1.27
C ILE A 110 -1.43 -3.98 -0.91
N ILE A 111 -1.38 -2.66 -0.77
CA ILE A 111 -0.28 -1.94 -0.13
C ILE A 111 -0.66 -1.80 1.34
N VAL A 112 0.18 -2.28 2.26
CA VAL A 112 -0.21 -2.48 3.68
C VAL A 112 -0.13 -1.19 4.51
N GLU A 113 0.42 -0.14 3.93
CA GLU A 113 0.59 1.18 4.52
C GLU A 113 0.77 2.24 3.43
N HIS A 114 0.55 3.51 3.77
CA HIS A 114 0.97 4.62 2.91
C HIS A 114 2.45 4.94 3.06
N HIS A 115 3.09 5.29 1.94
CA HIS A 115 4.32 6.07 2.02
C HIS A 115 3.97 7.55 2.29
N PRO A 116 4.64 8.27 3.22
CA PRO A 116 4.28 9.66 3.51
C PRO A 116 4.47 10.64 2.34
N SER A 117 5.43 10.33 1.45
CA SER A 117 5.65 11.06 0.19
C SER A 117 4.72 10.59 -0.92
N TYR A 118 4.03 11.54 -1.57
CA TYR A 118 3.13 11.27 -2.70
C TYR A 118 3.92 10.83 -3.92
N GLU A 119 5.08 11.45 -4.18
CA GLU A 119 5.95 11.09 -5.29
C GLU A 119 6.43 9.63 -5.21
N GLN A 120 6.93 9.19 -4.06
CA GLN A 120 7.40 7.81 -3.89
C GLN A 120 6.27 6.79 -4.07
N GLU A 121 5.09 7.06 -3.50
CA GLU A 121 3.93 6.18 -3.68
C GLU A 121 3.43 6.16 -5.12
N GLN A 122 3.43 7.29 -5.82
CA GLN A 122 3.05 7.34 -7.22
C GLN A 122 4.02 6.59 -8.13
N ILE A 123 5.32 6.61 -7.84
CA ILE A 123 6.29 5.79 -8.56
C ILE A 123 5.89 4.32 -8.45
N LEU A 124 5.63 3.81 -7.24
CA LEU A 124 5.14 2.44 -7.05
C LEU A 124 3.86 2.17 -7.87
N LEU A 125 2.85 3.02 -7.73
CA LEU A 125 1.55 2.85 -8.40
C LEU A 125 1.65 2.90 -9.93
N GLU A 126 2.53 3.73 -10.51
CA GLU A 126 2.78 3.76 -11.96
C GLU A 126 3.35 2.43 -12.46
N HIS A 127 4.28 1.83 -11.73
CA HIS A 127 4.85 0.52 -12.09
C HIS A 127 3.85 -0.62 -11.90
N LEU A 128 3.01 -0.56 -10.85
CA LEU A 128 1.91 -1.51 -10.67
C LEU A 128 0.89 -1.41 -11.80
N GLN A 129 0.54 -0.21 -12.25
CA GLN A 129 -0.35 -0.03 -13.39
C GLN A 129 0.26 -0.57 -14.70
N GLU A 130 1.58 -0.50 -14.87
CA GLU A 130 2.25 -1.09 -16.04
C GLU A 130 2.30 -2.62 -15.99
N LEU A 131 2.50 -3.20 -14.80
CA LEU A 131 2.48 -4.65 -14.61
C LEU A 131 1.06 -5.23 -14.66
N PHE A 132 0.11 -4.50 -14.10
CA PHE A 132 -1.26 -4.95 -13.86
C PHE A 132 -2.29 -3.91 -14.33
N PRO A 133 -2.39 -3.63 -15.64
CA PRO A 133 -3.18 -2.51 -16.18
C PRO A 133 -4.69 -2.61 -15.92
N THR A 134 -5.20 -3.80 -15.60
CA THR A 134 -6.61 -4.04 -15.30
C THR A 134 -6.92 -4.01 -13.79
N LEU A 135 -5.90 -3.94 -12.94
CA LEU A 135 -6.05 -4.00 -11.49
C LEU A 135 -5.90 -2.61 -10.87
N THR A 136 -6.61 -2.41 -9.76
CA THR A 136 -6.47 -1.22 -8.91
C THR A 136 -5.92 -1.68 -7.58
N ALA A 137 -4.83 -1.05 -7.13
CA ALA A 137 -4.27 -1.31 -5.82
C ALA A 137 -5.20 -0.77 -4.73
N LYS A 138 -5.38 -1.56 -3.67
CA LYS A 138 -5.96 -1.11 -2.41
C LYS A 138 -4.85 -0.73 -1.45
N VAL A 139 -5.00 0.36 -0.70
CA VAL A 139 -4.04 0.74 0.36
C VAL A 139 -4.74 0.60 1.70
N LEU A 140 -4.13 -0.13 2.63
CA LEU A 140 -4.58 -0.19 4.02
C LEU A 140 -3.88 0.91 4.81
N THR A 141 -4.62 1.60 5.66
CA THR A 141 -4.04 2.55 6.62
C THR A 141 -4.93 2.68 7.84
N SER A 142 -4.38 3.14 8.95
CA SER A 142 -5.16 3.46 10.15
C SER A 142 -4.83 4.83 10.71
N LEU A 143 -5.80 5.40 11.43
CA LEU A 143 -5.71 6.77 11.94
C LEU A 143 -4.60 7.00 12.95
N ASP A 144 -4.20 5.94 13.63
CA ASP A 144 -3.15 5.94 14.64
C ASP A 144 -1.74 5.75 14.05
N GLU A 145 -1.58 5.61 12.73
CA GLU A 145 -0.27 5.55 12.11
C GLU A 145 0.43 6.92 12.09
N PRO A 146 1.78 6.97 12.19
CA PRO A 146 2.56 8.22 12.23
C PRO A 146 2.17 9.25 11.17
N PHE A 147 2.02 8.79 9.93
CA PHE A 147 1.53 9.60 8.81
C PHE A 147 0.17 10.20 9.16
N MET A 148 -0.84 9.36 9.40
CA MET A 148 -2.22 9.81 9.64
C MET A 148 -2.33 10.75 10.84
N GLN A 149 -1.56 10.52 11.91
CA GLN A 149 -1.51 11.38 13.09
C GLN A 149 -0.92 12.77 12.79
N THR A 150 0.18 12.82 12.03
CA THR A 150 0.83 14.09 11.63
C THR A 150 -0.07 14.89 10.70
N PHE A 151 -0.85 14.19 9.89
CA PHE A 151 -1.75 14.80 8.93
C PHE A 151 -3.09 15.20 9.48
N GLY A 152 -3.56 14.50 10.52
CA GLY A 152 -4.57 14.89 11.51
C GLY A 152 -5.65 15.82 11.02
N SER A 153 -6.10 15.66 9.77
CA SER A 153 -6.80 16.78 9.16
C SER A 153 -8.13 16.89 9.86
N GLU A 154 -8.47 18.08 10.37
CA GLU A 154 -9.79 18.36 10.92
C GLU A 154 -10.89 17.81 10.01
N ARG A 155 -10.63 17.80 8.69
CA ARG A 155 -11.49 17.23 7.67
C ARG A 155 -11.63 15.70 7.76
N ILE A 156 -10.56 14.92 7.89
CA ILE A 156 -10.62 13.46 8.01
C ILE A 156 -11.31 13.09 9.33
N THR A 157 -10.90 13.70 10.45
CA THR A 157 -11.54 13.46 11.76
C THR A 157 -13.02 13.86 11.76
N LYS A 158 -13.39 14.98 11.12
CA LYS A 158 -14.79 15.39 10.98
C LYS A 158 -15.59 14.47 10.07
N ILE A 159 -15.03 14.04 8.94
CA ILE A 159 -15.66 13.06 8.06
C ILE A 159 -15.89 11.75 8.83
N MET A 160 -14.94 11.31 9.64
CA MET A 160 -15.06 10.08 10.41
C MET A 160 -16.06 10.19 11.56
N GLY A 161 -16.07 11.32 12.27
CA GLY A 161 -17.09 11.63 13.27
C GLY A 161 -18.49 11.74 12.66
N GLN A 162 -18.62 12.22 11.42
CA GLN A 162 -19.90 12.29 10.70
C GLN A 162 -20.35 10.94 10.11
N LEU A 163 -19.40 10.10 9.68
CA LEU A 163 -19.68 8.77 9.13
C LEU A 163 -19.90 7.72 10.22
N GLY A 164 -19.55 8.02 11.47
CA GLY A 164 -19.79 7.13 12.61
C GLY A 164 -19.00 5.83 12.53
N LEU A 165 -17.69 5.94 12.26
CA LEU A 165 -16.76 4.81 12.17
C LEU A 165 -16.90 3.91 13.40
N LYS A 166 -17.31 2.66 13.18
CA LYS A 166 -17.44 1.67 14.25
C LYS A 166 -16.17 0.85 14.35
N GLU A 167 -15.94 0.30 15.54
CA GLU A 167 -14.93 -0.73 15.74
C GLU A 167 -15.18 -1.88 14.74
N ASN A 168 -14.11 -2.37 14.12
CA ASN A 168 -14.12 -3.44 13.11
C ASN A 168 -14.76 -3.10 11.74
N GLU A 169 -15.06 -1.83 11.45
CA GLU A 169 -15.48 -1.38 10.11
C GLU A 169 -14.39 -0.53 9.46
N SER A 170 -14.17 -0.71 8.15
CA SER A 170 -13.32 0.16 7.35
C SER A 170 -14.12 1.26 6.67
N LEU A 171 -13.47 2.39 6.37
CA LEU A 171 -14.03 3.42 5.49
C LEU A 171 -13.37 3.39 4.13
N GLU A 172 -14.21 3.31 3.10
CA GLU A 172 -13.80 3.41 1.71
C GLU A 172 -14.62 4.50 1.02
N HIS A 173 -14.00 5.66 0.78
CA HIS A 173 -14.67 6.73 0.06
C HIS A 173 -13.70 7.60 -0.73
N THR A 174 -14.06 7.93 -1.96
CA THR A 174 -13.20 8.71 -2.88
C THR A 174 -12.76 10.08 -2.33
N MET A 175 -13.52 10.68 -1.42
CA MET A 175 -13.13 11.93 -0.74
C MET A 175 -12.00 11.73 0.28
N ILE A 176 -11.94 10.57 0.93
CA ILE A 176 -10.89 10.21 1.89
C ILE A 176 -9.58 10.04 1.13
N SER A 177 -9.58 9.25 0.06
CA SER A 177 -8.40 9.08 -0.82
C SER A 177 -7.86 10.38 -1.36
N LYS A 178 -8.74 11.27 -1.83
CA LYS A 178 -8.34 12.62 -2.29
C LYS A 178 -7.81 13.49 -1.16
N SER A 179 -8.17 13.24 0.09
CA SER A 179 -7.68 14.01 1.24
C SER A 179 -6.30 13.49 1.66
N ILE A 180 -6.10 12.18 1.70
CA ILE A 180 -4.80 11.52 1.93
C ILE A 180 -3.77 11.97 0.88
N ALA A 181 -4.10 11.87 -0.41
CA ALA A 181 -3.20 12.29 -1.48
C ALA A 181 -2.79 13.77 -1.41
N ARG A 182 -3.71 14.66 -0.97
CA ARG A 182 -3.38 16.08 -0.76
C ARG A 182 -2.46 16.30 0.44
N ALA A 183 -2.60 15.46 1.46
CA ALA A 183 -1.78 15.48 2.66
C ALA A 183 -0.34 15.09 2.29
N GLN A 184 -0.13 13.95 1.62
CA GLN A 184 1.18 13.54 1.10
C GLN A 184 1.82 14.62 0.20
N GLN A 185 1.05 15.22 -0.72
CA GLN A 185 1.53 16.32 -1.57
C GLN A 185 1.94 17.59 -0.79
N LYS A 186 1.45 17.77 0.43
CA LYS A 186 1.89 18.85 1.32
C LYS A 186 3.24 18.50 1.94
N ILE A 187 3.46 17.25 2.33
CA ILE A 187 4.77 16.75 2.78
C ILE A 187 5.82 16.91 1.70
N ASP A 188 5.51 16.55 0.45
CA ASP A 188 6.48 16.64 -0.64
C ASP A 188 6.95 18.09 -0.91
N LYS A 189 6.22 19.10 -0.45
CA LYS A 189 6.65 20.50 -0.55
C LYS A 189 7.65 20.90 0.54
N SER A 190 7.63 20.21 1.67
CA SER A 190 8.55 20.44 2.80
C SER A 190 9.76 19.53 2.78
N VAL A 191 9.65 18.37 2.13
CA VAL A 191 10.74 17.37 2.03
C VAL A 191 11.44 17.51 0.68
N SER A 192 12.77 17.60 0.68
CA SER A 192 13.57 17.85 -0.54
C SER A 192 14.58 16.75 -0.85
N GLN A 193 14.62 15.67 -0.05
CA GLN A 193 15.60 14.59 -0.20
C GLN A 193 14.92 13.22 -0.22
N ASN A 194 15.52 12.29 -0.97
CA ASN A 194 15.16 10.88 -0.89
C ASN A 194 15.80 10.29 0.38
N ILE A 195 14.96 9.93 1.34
CA ILE A 195 15.36 9.47 2.66
C ILE A 195 15.06 7.97 2.74
N SER A 196 16.10 7.17 2.98
CA SER A 196 15.93 5.77 3.35
C SER A 196 15.53 5.67 4.82
N ALA A 197 14.54 4.83 5.13
CA ALA A 197 14.05 4.58 6.48
C ALA A 197 13.48 3.15 6.56
N GLY A 198 13.57 2.52 7.73
CA GLY A 198 12.99 1.20 8.00
C GLY A 198 11.55 1.24 8.51
N SER A 199 11.01 2.43 8.78
CA SER A 199 9.62 2.64 9.20
C SER A 199 9.06 4.00 8.77
N GLN A 200 7.73 4.11 8.77
CA GLN A 200 7.04 5.36 8.48
C GLN A 200 7.41 6.48 9.48
N GLN A 201 7.51 6.16 10.78
CA GLN A 201 7.91 7.14 11.80
C GLN A 201 9.34 7.63 11.55
N GLU A 202 10.28 6.72 11.31
CA GLU A 202 11.67 7.09 11.04
C GLU A 202 11.80 7.96 9.79
N TRP A 203 11.03 7.67 8.74
CA TRP A 203 11.01 8.49 7.53
C TRP A 203 10.55 9.92 7.84
N MET A 204 9.50 10.07 8.65
CA MET A 204 8.95 11.36 9.08
C MET A 204 9.96 12.14 9.93
N ASP A 205 10.58 11.49 10.91
CA ASP A 205 11.58 12.10 11.80
C ASP A 205 12.78 12.64 11.00
N ARG A 206 13.30 11.82 10.07
CA ARG A 206 14.41 12.19 9.18
C ARG A 206 14.02 13.27 8.18
N SER A 207 12.73 13.41 7.89
CA SER A 207 12.16 14.46 7.04
C SER A 207 11.89 15.77 7.79
N GLY A 208 12.09 15.80 9.12
CA GLY A 208 11.87 16.98 9.96
C GLY A 208 10.40 17.31 10.17
N LEU A 209 9.53 16.30 10.22
CA LEU A 209 8.08 16.42 10.37
C LEU A 209 7.60 16.00 11.76
#